data_AF-A0A1I8G436-F1
#
_entry.id   AF-A0A1I8G436-F1
#
_cell.length_a   1.000
_cell.length_b   1.000
_cell.length_c   1.000
_cell.angle_alpha   90.00
_cell.angle_beta   90.00
_cell.angle_gamma   90.00
#
_symmetry.space_group_name_H-M   'P 1'
#
loop_
_entity.id
_entity.type
_entity.pdbx_description
1 polymer ?
#
loop_
_entity_poly.entity_id
_entity_poly.type
_entity_poly.pdbx_seq_one_letter_code
_entity_poly.pdbx_strand_id
1 'polypeptide(L)'
;MSPKSWNPWKAFDISEKERQLIDKRRQMREFWAQEYVRKSTSPHRPNYRLVFDPAVQRAIAANATMENFFRPNRKSTLAFLGSILFPVCYALSYDYFYRQPFLKALANGEVPYRNRKGKELY
;
A
#
# COMPACT_ATOMS: atom_id res chain seq x y z
N MET A 1 2.21 11.36 0.11
CA MET A 1 1.58 12.53 0.76
C MET A 1 2.59 13.65 0.72
N SER A 2 2.33 14.77 0.04
CA SER A 2 3.14 15.96 0.31
C SER A 2 2.93 16.30 1.79
N PRO A 3 3.97 16.68 2.54
CA PRO A 3 3.75 17.26 3.85
C PRO A 3 2.74 18.39 3.65
N LYS A 4 1.78 18.51 4.57
CA LYS A 4 0.90 19.66 4.64
C LYS A 4 1.81 20.85 4.92
N SER A 5 2.35 21.48 3.87
CA SER A 5 3.16 22.67 4.00
C SER A 5 2.20 23.72 4.55
N TRP A 6 2.37 24.01 5.84
CA TRP A 6 1.67 25.10 6.48
C TRP A 6 2.07 26.37 5.72
N ASN A 7 1.14 26.85 4.89
CA ASN A 7 1.32 28.09 4.14
C ASN A 7 0.52 29.17 4.89
N PRO A 8 1.17 30.00 5.72
CA PRO A 8 0.50 30.99 6.56
C PRO A 8 -0.28 32.02 5.73
N TRP A 9 0.15 32.29 4.50
CA TRP A 9 -0.48 33.26 3.61
C TRP A 9 -1.80 32.75 3.01
N LYS A 10 -1.92 31.44 2.79
CA LYS A 10 -3.19 30.81 2.35
C LYS A 10 -4.21 30.62 3.48
N ALA A 11 -3.81 30.84 4.74
CA ALA A 11 -4.73 30.71 5.86
C ALA A 11 -5.73 31.88 5.93
N PHE A 12 -5.33 33.05 5.45
CA PHE A 12 -6.09 34.30 5.55
C PHE A 12 -6.65 34.76 4.19
N ASP A 13 -5.93 34.53 3.09
CA ASP A 13 -6.35 34.92 1.74
C ASP A 13 -7.14 33.80 1.03
N ILE A 14 -8.27 33.41 1.62
CA ILE A 14 -9.14 32.35 1.06
C ILE A 14 -10.21 33.00 0.19
N SER A 15 -10.29 32.58 -1.09
CA SER A 15 -11.39 33.01 -1.97
C SER A 15 -12.75 32.58 -1.40
N GLU A 16 -13.81 33.35 -1.62
CA GLU A 16 -15.15 33.00 -1.15
C GLU A 16 -15.60 31.60 -1.58
N LYS A 17 -15.23 31.16 -2.79
CA LYS A 17 -15.49 29.80 -3.28
C LYS A 17 -14.78 28.74 -2.44
N GLU A 18 -13.52 28.98 -2.08
CA GLU A 18 -12.74 28.04 -1.26
C GLU A 18 -13.27 28.00 0.18
N ARG A 19 -13.70 29.14 0.72
CA ARG A 19 -14.37 29.22 2.03
C ARG A 19 -15.64 28.37 2.05
N GLN A 20 -16.51 28.50 1.04
CA GLN A 20 -17.70 27.67 0.92
C GLN A 20 -17.38 26.17 0.84
N LEU A 21 -16.31 25.78 0.14
CA LEU A 21 -15.86 24.38 0.09
C LEU A 21 -15.34 23.87 1.44
N ILE A 22 -14.61 24.71 2.18
CA ILE A 22 -14.13 24.39 3.53
C ILE A 22 -15.32 24.21 4.48
N ASP A 23 -16.28 25.13 4.44
CA ASP A 23 -17.49 25.06 5.27
C ASP A 23 -18.32 23.82 4.95
N LYS A 24 -18.52 23.49 3.66
CA LYS A 24 -19.18 22.24 3.25
C LYS A 24 -18.45 21.00 3.78
N ARG A 25 -17.13 20.95 3.67
CA ARG A 25 -16.33 19.82 4.22
C ARG A 25 -16.44 19.74 5.73
N ARG A 26 -16.46 20.88 6.44
CA ARG A 26 -16.65 20.94 7.89
C ARG A 26 -18.03 20.39 8.28
N GLN A 27 -19.09 20.88 7.65
CA GLN A 27 -20.46 20.42 7.87
C GLN A 27 -20.61 18.91 7.65
N MET A 28 -20.03 18.39 6.57
CA MET A 28 -20.06 16.94 6.32
C MET A 28 -19.35 16.17 7.44
N ARG A 29 -18.17 16.60 7.90
CA ARG A 29 -17.47 15.94 9.00
C ARG A 29 -18.26 15.96 10.30
N GLU A 30 -18.85 17.10 10.64
CA GLU A 30 -19.69 17.26 11.82
C GLU A 30 -20.92 16.33 11.74
N PHE A 31 -21.57 16.25 10.58
CA PHE A 31 -22.68 15.34 10.34
C PHE A 31 -22.30 13.87 10.59
N TRP A 32 -21.20 13.40 9.98
CA TRP A 32 -20.75 12.01 10.16
C TRP A 32 -20.31 11.72 11.61
N ALA A 33 -19.66 12.67 12.28
CA ALA A 33 -19.28 12.53 13.67
C ALA A 33 -20.52 12.41 14.58
N GLN A 34 -21.54 13.24 14.35
CA GLN A 34 -22.81 13.15 15.07
C GLN A 34 -23.52 11.82 14.82
N GLU A 35 -23.54 11.33 13.58
CA GLU A 35 -24.12 10.03 13.25
C GLU A 35 -23.41 8.88 14.00
N TYR A 36 -22.08 8.90 14.04
CA TYR A 36 -21.29 7.91 14.77
C TYR A 36 -21.59 7.94 16.27
N VAL A 37 -21.63 9.13 16.88
CA VAL A 37 -21.98 9.28 18.30
C VAL A 37 -23.38 8.72 18.55
N ARG A 38 -24.38 9.10 17.75
CA ARG A 38 -25.76 8.60 17.88
C ARG A 38 -25.85 7.07 17.84
N LYS A 39 -25.13 6.42 16.90
CA LYS A 39 -25.14 4.96 16.78
C LYS A 39 -24.37 4.25 17.90
N SER A 40 -23.25 4.84 18.34
CA SER A 40 -22.39 4.24 19.36
C SER A 40 -22.96 4.36 20.77
N THR A 41 -23.64 5.46 21.09
CA THR A 41 -24.22 5.71 22.42
C THR A 41 -25.67 5.23 22.58
N SER A 42 -26.29 4.72 21.51
CA SER A 42 -27.67 4.21 21.59
C SER A 42 -27.79 3.01 22.54
N PRO A 43 -28.72 3.03 23.52
CA PRO A 43 -28.95 1.90 24.42
C PRO A 43 -29.61 0.71 23.73
N HIS A 44 -30.28 0.94 22.59
CA HIS A 44 -30.93 -0.10 21.78
C HIS A 44 -30.03 -0.59 20.63
N ARG A 45 -28.73 -0.35 20.71
CA ARG A 45 -27.81 -0.91 19.72
C ARG A 45 -27.85 -2.44 19.81
N PRO A 46 -27.98 -3.18 18.70
CA PRO A 46 -27.91 -4.62 18.73
C PRO A 46 -26.54 -5.07 19.28
N ASN A 47 -26.46 -6.31 19.77
CA ASN A 47 -25.29 -6.86 20.47
C ASN A 47 -23.97 -6.87 19.66
N TYR A 48 -23.96 -6.35 18.43
CA TYR A 48 -22.71 -6.07 17.73
C TYR A 48 -21.92 -4.97 18.44
N ARG A 49 -20.68 -5.30 18.81
CA ARG A 49 -19.77 -4.37 19.48
C ARG A 49 -19.28 -3.25 18.54
N LEU A 50 -19.40 -3.44 17.23
CA LEU A 50 -18.86 -2.59 16.17
C LEU A 50 -19.99 -1.84 15.45
N VAL A 51 -19.85 -0.52 15.32
CA VAL A 51 -20.76 0.30 14.50
C VAL A 51 -20.44 0.05 13.03
N PHE A 52 -21.44 -0.36 12.26
CA PHE A 52 -21.30 -0.54 10.83
C PHE A 52 -21.09 0.82 10.12
N ASP A 53 -19.97 0.94 9.41
CA ASP A 53 -19.65 2.10 8.58
C ASP A 53 -19.77 1.76 7.08
N PRO A 54 -20.75 2.35 6.36
CA PRO A 54 -20.89 2.18 4.92
C PRO A 54 -19.66 2.63 4.12
N ALA A 55 -18.89 3.62 4.60
CA ALA A 55 -17.70 4.09 3.88
C ALA A 55 -16.60 3.03 3.87
N VAL A 56 -16.37 2.37 5.01
CA VAL A 56 -15.43 1.26 5.13
C VAL A 56 -15.89 0.08 4.27
N GLN A 57 -17.17 -0.29 4.34
CA GLN A 57 -17.69 -1.38 3.53
C GLN A 57 -17.55 -1.10 2.03
N ARG A 58 -17.81 0.14 1.58
CA ARG A 58 -17.58 0.53 0.18
C ARG A 58 -16.11 0.45 -0.22
N ALA A 59 -15.19 0.83 0.66
CA ALA A 59 -13.75 0.69 0.38
C ALA A 59 -13.33 -0.78 0.23
N ILE A 60 -13.83 -1.65 1.11
CA ILE A 60 -13.61 -3.10 1.02
C ILE A 60 -14.20 -3.65 -0.27
N ALA A 61 -15.45 -3.30 -0.58
CA ALA A 61 -16.13 -3.73 -1.81
C ALA A 61 -15.42 -3.23 -3.06
N ALA A 62 -14.92 -1.99 -3.06
CA ALA A 62 -14.16 -1.43 -4.17
C ALA A 62 -12.88 -2.23 -4.43
N ASN A 63 -12.14 -2.61 -3.37
CA ASN A 63 -10.94 -3.45 -3.49
C ASN A 63 -11.28 -4.87 -4.00
N ALA A 64 -12.35 -5.46 -3.48
CA ALA A 64 -12.79 -6.79 -3.90
C ALA A 64 -13.25 -6.82 -5.37
N THR A 65 -13.87 -5.74 -5.85
CA THR A 65 -14.43 -5.66 -7.21
C THR A 65 -13.49 -5.03 -8.24
N MET A 66 -12.21 -4.78 -7.89
CA MET A 66 -11.23 -4.14 -8.78
C MET A 66 -11.09 -4.85 -10.12
N GLU A 67 -11.21 -6.18 -10.12
CA GLU A 67 -11.12 -7.01 -11.33
C GLU A 67 -12.18 -6.65 -12.39
N ASN A 68 -13.40 -6.34 -11.96
CA ASN A 68 -14.52 -6.01 -12.87
C ASN A 68 -14.28 -4.70 -13.62
N PHE A 69 -13.44 -3.82 -13.08
CA PHE A 69 -13.12 -2.52 -13.66
C PHE A 69 -11.75 -2.50 -14.35
N PHE A 70 -11.03 -3.63 -14.37
CA PHE A 70 -9.73 -3.71 -15.01
C PHE A 70 -9.86 -3.55 -16.53
N ARG A 71 -9.10 -2.60 -17.09
CA ARG A 71 -9.01 -2.39 -18.54
C ARG A 71 -7.57 -2.64 -18.98
N PRO A 72 -7.32 -3.65 -19.84
CA PRO A 72 -5.97 -3.93 -20.32
C PRO A 72 -5.46 -2.73 -21.13
N ASN A 73 -4.33 -2.17 -20.70
CA ASN A 73 -3.66 -1.06 -21.35
C ASN A 73 -2.17 -1.38 -21.45
N ARG A 74 -1.47 -0.87 -22.47
CA ARG A 74 -0.04 -1.13 -22.71
C ARG A 74 0.81 -0.88 -21.46
N LYS A 75 0.51 0.19 -20.72
CA LYS A 75 1.19 0.52 -19.45
C LYS A 75 0.97 -0.56 -18.38
N SER A 76 -0.27 -1.03 -18.23
CA SER A 76 -0.60 -2.08 -17.25
C SER A 76 0.02 -3.41 -17.62
N THR A 77 0.01 -3.78 -18.90
CA THR A 77 0.59 -5.03 -19.38
C THR A 77 2.11 -5.05 -19.21
N LEU A 78 2.79 -3.95 -19.55
CA LEU A 78 4.23 -3.81 -19.33
C LEU A 78 4.60 -3.84 -17.84
N ALA A 79 3.82 -3.18 -16.98
CA ALA A 79 4.05 -3.22 -15.54
C ALA A 79 3.90 -4.64 -14.97
N PHE A 80 2.88 -5.38 -15.40
CA PHE A 80 2.64 -6.77 -15.00
C PHE A 80 3.73 -7.72 -15.50
N LEU A 81 4.11 -7.61 -16.77
CA LEU A 81 5.22 -8.40 -17.33
C LEU A 81 6.53 -8.08 -16.61
N GLY A 82 6.80 -6.80 -16.35
CA GLY A 82 7.97 -6.35 -15.59
C GLY A 82 7.98 -6.92 -14.17
N SER A 83 6.85 -6.93 -13.47
CA SER A 83 6.78 -7.43 -12.09
C SER A 83 7.03 -8.93 -11.97
N ILE A 84 6.79 -9.70 -13.03
CA ILE A 84 7.01 -11.16 -13.05
C ILE A 84 8.39 -11.49 -13.64
N LEU A 85 8.70 -10.95 -14.82
CA LEU A 85 9.92 -11.31 -15.54
C LEU A 85 11.17 -10.77 -14.85
N PHE A 86 11.12 -9.58 -14.27
CA PHE A 86 12.27 -8.97 -13.61
C PHE A 86 12.83 -9.84 -12.45
N PRO A 87 12.05 -10.24 -11.44
CA PRO A 87 12.59 -11.06 -10.35
C PRO A 87 13.06 -12.45 -10.82
N VAL A 88 12.37 -13.05 -11.79
CA VAL A 88 12.77 -14.36 -12.34
C VAL A 88 14.11 -14.26 -13.07
N CYS A 89 14.25 -13.31 -13.99
CA CYS A 89 15.51 -13.08 -14.71
C CYS A 89 16.64 -12.68 -13.76
N TYR A 90 16.35 -11.88 -12.73
CA TYR A 90 17.33 -11.53 -11.71
C TYR A 90 17.81 -12.75 -10.92
N ALA A 91 16.90 -13.61 -10.45
CA ALA A 91 17.28 -14.81 -9.72
C ALA A 91 18.11 -15.79 -10.58
N LEU A 92 17.70 -16.00 -11.85
CA LEU A 92 18.41 -16.88 -12.77
C LEU A 92 19.80 -16.35 -13.13
N SER A 93 19.90 -15.04 -13.42
CA SER A 93 21.20 -14.41 -13.72
C SER A 93 22.11 -14.43 -12.50
N TYR A 94 21.58 -14.19 -11.29
CA TYR A 94 22.36 -14.31 -10.06
C TYR A 94 22.90 -15.73 -9.86
N ASP A 95 22.06 -16.76 -10.08
CA ASP A 95 22.48 -18.14 -9.96
C ASP A 95 23.59 -18.48 -10.97
N TYR A 96 23.40 -18.10 -12.23
CA TYR A 96 24.36 -18.37 -13.32
C TYR A 96 25.70 -17.66 -13.12
N PHE A 97 25.69 -16.36 -12.80
CA PHE A 97 26.92 -15.55 -12.75
C PHE A 97 27.67 -15.66 -11.42
N TYR A 98 26.98 -15.86 -10.30
CA TYR A 98 27.61 -15.81 -8.98
C TYR A 98 27.60 -17.16 -8.27
N ARG A 99 26.47 -17.86 -8.27
CA ARG A 99 26.31 -19.09 -7.48
C ARG A 99 26.99 -20.28 -8.12
N GLN A 100 26.74 -20.56 -9.40
CA GLN A 100 27.33 -21.68 -10.12
C GLN A 100 28.87 -21.68 -10.11
N PRO A 101 29.59 -20.59 -10.44
CA PRO A 101 31.05 -20.58 -10.39
C PRO A 101 31.58 -20.73 -8.96
N PHE A 102 30.90 -20.13 -7.98
CA PHE A 102 31.26 -20.30 -6.57
C PHE A 102 31.10 -21.76 -6.10
N LEU A 103 30.00 -22.42 -6.49
CA LEU A 103 29.76 -23.83 -6.17
C LEU A 103 30.78 -24.76 -6.84
N LYS A 104 31.16 -24.47 -8.09
CA LYS A 104 32.23 -25.22 -8.79
C LYS A 104 33.58 -25.04 -8.08
N ALA A 105 33.96 -23.81 -7.74
CA ALA A 105 35.19 -23.54 -6.99
C ALA A 105 35.18 -24.21 -5.60
N LEU A 106 34.01 -24.26 -4.94
CA LEU A 106 33.83 -24.97 -3.68
C LEU A 106 34.02 -26.48 -3.85
N ALA A 107 33.44 -27.08 -4.89
CA ALA A 107 33.55 -28.51 -5.19
C ALA A 107 34.99 -28.91 -5.55
N ASN A 108 35.71 -28.04 -6.26
CA ASN A 108 37.12 -28.25 -6.61
C ASN A 108 38.08 -28.03 -5.42
N GLY A 109 37.59 -27.54 -4.28
CA GLY A 109 38.42 -27.26 -3.10
C GLY A 109 39.24 -25.96 -3.21
N GLU A 110 39.00 -25.13 -4.21
CA GLU A 110 39.71 -23.85 -4.44
C GLU A 110 39.35 -22.80 -3.38
N VAL A 111 38.17 -22.94 -2.74
CA VAL A 111 37.69 -22.00 -1.73
C VAL A 111 38.14 -22.43 -0.32
N PRO A 112 39.01 -21.64 0.36
CA PRO A 112 39.46 -21.96 1.71
C PRO A 112 38.29 -21.89 2.70
N TYR A 113 38.32 -22.76 3.73
CA TYR A 113 37.23 -22.90 4.71
C TYR A 113 36.83 -21.56 5.37
N ARG A 114 37.80 -20.68 5.63
CA ARG A 114 37.59 -19.33 6.19
C ARG A 114 36.60 -18.48 5.37
N ASN A 115 36.58 -18.65 4.04
CA ASN A 115 35.82 -17.82 3.09
C ASN A 115 34.46 -18.42 2.70
N ARG A 116 34.07 -19.55 3.30
CA ARG A 116 32.76 -20.17 3.06
C ARG A 116 31.68 -19.39 3.82
N LYS A 117 30.70 -18.84 3.09
CA LYS A 117 29.52 -18.20 3.70
C LYS A 117 28.62 -19.29 4.30
N GLY A 118 28.12 -19.08 5.54
CA GLY A 118 27.24 -20.03 6.23
C GLY A 118 27.95 -21.09 7.10
N LYS A 119 29.26 -20.98 7.30
CA LYS A 119 30.09 -21.88 8.12
C LYS A 119 29.74 -21.96 9.62
N GLU A 120 28.87 -21.07 10.11
CA GLU A 120 28.42 -21.06 11.52
C GLU A 120 27.14 -21.87 11.74
N LEU A 121 26.50 -22.32 10.67
CA LEU A 121 25.20 -23.00 10.71
C LEU A 121 25.29 -24.53 10.61
N TYR A 122 26.50 -25.10 10.50
CA TYR A 122 26.78 -26.54 10.44
C TYR A 122 28.12 -26.87 11.11
#